data_AF-A0A7L2W8K5-F1
#
_entry.id   AF-A0A7L2W8K5-F1
#
_cell.length_a   1.000
_cell.length_b   1.000
_cell.length_c   1.000
_cell.angle_alpha   90.00
_cell.angle_beta   90.00
_cell.angle_gamma   90.00
#
_symmetry.space_group_name_H-M   'P 1'
#
loop_
_entity.id
_entity.type
_entity.pdbx_description
1 polymer ?
#
loop_
_entity_poly.entity_id
_entity_poly.type
_entity_poly.pdbx_seq_one_letter_code
_entity_poly.pdbx_strand_id
1 'polypeptide(L)'
;HWERFLCSTDCAADPRRCVSEWLFVEMADVMVAEGWRDAGYEFVCIDDCWMAPTRDERGRLQADPKRFPSGIHRLADYVHSKGLKLGIYSDVGNKTCAGFPGSYNHYDLDAQTFASWGVDLLKFDGCNSGTLELLAEGYRHMSLALNKTGRSIVYSCEWPFYLRPVQQPNYTEIKQYCNHWRNFFDVYDSWSSIKSILDWTALHQDSIVKIAGPGGWNDPDMASLFVFLSQLVIGNFGLSWDQAVTQMAMWAIMAAPLFMSNDLRRISPEAKWLLQNKETIAINQDPLGKQGYQITKDKNFELWERPLSGRAYAVAVLNQQEIGGPQNFTFSLTFLGNGLGCNPACSVQQILPASRDWGVYSWVSSLTVEVNPTGTVLLKV
;
A
#
# COMPACT_ATOMS: atom_id res chain seq x y z
N HIS A 1 2.48 9.89 -4.66
CA HIS A 1 2.62 11.19 -3.95
C HIS A 1 1.32 11.71 -3.33
N TRP A 2 0.19 11.05 -3.54
CA TRP A 2 -1.11 11.71 -3.41
C TRP A 2 -1.45 12.14 -1.98
N GLU A 3 -1.09 11.39 -0.92
CA GLU A 3 -1.63 11.73 0.42
C GLU A 3 -1.06 13.06 0.90
N ARG A 4 0.24 13.20 0.68
CA ARG A 4 1.02 14.30 1.21
C ARG A 4 0.95 15.54 0.33
N PHE A 5 0.89 15.34 -0.99
CA PHE A 5 1.05 16.39 -2.01
C PHE A 5 -0.23 16.65 -2.83
N LEU A 6 -1.20 15.73 -2.78
CA LEU A 6 -2.52 15.83 -3.43
C LEU A 6 -2.41 16.24 -4.91
N CYS A 7 -3.41 16.98 -5.38
CA CYS A 7 -3.44 17.64 -6.70
C CYS A 7 -2.90 19.07 -6.64
N SER A 8 -1.79 19.31 -5.94
CA SER A 8 -1.19 20.66 -5.89
C SER A 8 -0.51 21.00 -7.21
N THR A 9 -1.14 21.79 -8.08
CA THR A 9 -0.59 22.16 -9.40
C THR A 9 -0.04 23.59 -9.48
N ASP A 10 -0.24 24.42 -8.44
CA ASP A 10 0.26 25.80 -8.40
C ASP A 10 1.73 25.86 -7.95
N CYS A 11 2.64 25.60 -8.89
CA CYS A 11 4.08 25.68 -8.64
C CYS A 11 4.60 27.10 -8.46
N ALA A 12 3.82 28.14 -8.78
CA ALA A 12 4.25 29.52 -8.55
C ALA A 12 4.08 29.88 -7.06
N ALA A 13 2.96 29.48 -6.47
CA ALA A 13 2.71 29.68 -5.04
C ALA A 13 3.47 28.69 -4.16
N ASP A 14 3.64 27.43 -4.61
CA ASP A 14 4.21 26.36 -3.79
C ASP A 14 5.17 25.44 -4.57
N PRO A 15 6.33 25.97 -5.00
CA PRO A 15 7.24 25.27 -5.90
C PRO A 15 7.84 23.98 -5.31
N ARG A 16 7.83 23.82 -3.98
CA ARG A 16 8.42 22.65 -3.30
C ARG A 16 7.43 21.52 -3.04
N ARG A 17 6.12 21.78 -3.12
CA ARG A 17 5.08 20.77 -2.89
C ARG A 17 4.19 20.52 -4.09
N CYS A 18 4.25 21.36 -5.11
CA CYS A 18 3.48 21.12 -6.33
C CYS A 18 3.94 19.83 -7.04
N VAL A 19 2.99 19.14 -7.67
CA VAL A 19 3.21 17.95 -8.49
C VAL A 19 3.97 18.36 -9.74
N SER A 20 5.29 18.15 -9.72
CA SER A 20 6.24 18.56 -10.76
C SER A 20 7.38 17.56 -10.88
N GLU A 21 8.12 17.57 -11.99
CA GLU A 21 9.27 16.68 -12.20
C GLU A 21 10.30 16.80 -11.08
N TRP A 22 10.51 18.03 -10.57
CA TRP A 22 11.46 18.32 -9.51
C TRP A 22 11.12 17.63 -8.19
N LEU A 23 9.82 17.53 -7.86
CA LEU A 23 9.38 16.80 -6.68
C LEU A 23 9.82 15.32 -6.78
N PHE A 24 9.58 14.67 -7.92
CA PHE A 24 9.92 13.25 -8.09
C PHE A 24 11.43 13.02 -8.21
N VAL A 25 12.17 13.93 -8.84
CA VAL A 25 13.64 13.91 -8.88
C VAL A 25 14.21 13.98 -7.46
N GLU A 26 13.74 14.94 -6.65
CA GLU A 26 14.20 15.10 -5.27
C GLU A 26 13.82 13.89 -4.40
N MET A 27 12.61 13.34 -4.56
CA MET A 27 12.22 12.12 -3.84
C MET A 27 13.07 10.91 -4.26
N ALA A 28 13.39 10.75 -5.54
CA ALA A 28 14.28 9.69 -6.02
C ALA A 28 15.70 9.82 -5.44
N ASP A 29 16.22 11.05 -5.35
CA ASP A 29 17.52 11.31 -4.74
C ASP A 29 17.52 10.97 -3.25
N VAL A 30 16.51 11.41 -2.51
CA VAL A 30 16.37 11.09 -1.08
C VAL A 30 16.17 9.60 -0.86
N MET A 31 15.39 8.92 -1.72
CA MET A 31 15.19 7.46 -1.65
C MET A 31 16.51 6.68 -1.68
N VAL A 32 17.46 7.13 -2.50
CA VAL A 32 18.80 6.53 -2.54
C VAL A 32 19.67 6.99 -1.37
N ALA A 33 19.76 8.31 -1.16
CA ALA A 33 20.68 8.89 -0.17
C ALA A 33 20.36 8.46 1.27
N GLU A 34 19.09 8.30 1.59
CA GLU A 34 18.61 8.00 2.94
C GLU A 34 18.32 6.51 3.18
N GLY A 35 18.69 5.63 2.23
CA GLY A 35 18.63 4.17 2.40
C GLY A 35 17.25 3.53 2.17
N TRP A 36 16.30 4.25 1.59
CA TRP A 36 14.95 3.71 1.30
C TRP A 36 14.98 2.62 0.25
N ARG A 37 15.76 2.84 -0.82
CA ARG A 37 15.99 1.81 -1.85
C ARG A 37 16.58 0.54 -1.24
N ASP A 38 17.58 0.70 -0.37
CA ASP A 38 18.28 -0.42 0.25
C ASP A 38 17.41 -1.16 1.28
N ALA A 39 16.39 -0.50 1.82
CA ALA A 39 15.34 -1.12 2.63
C ALA A 39 14.26 -1.85 1.80
N GLY A 40 14.25 -1.68 0.46
CA GLY A 40 13.32 -2.34 -0.46
C GLY A 40 12.27 -1.42 -1.09
N TYR A 41 12.25 -0.13 -0.78
CA TYR A 41 11.36 0.83 -1.43
C TYR A 41 11.93 1.22 -2.80
N GLU A 42 11.48 0.54 -3.86
CA GLU A 42 12.05 0.67 -5.20
C GLU A 42 11.22 1.51 -6.18
N PHE A 43 9.95 1.79 -5.88
CA PHE A 43 9.04 2.51 -6.79
C PHE A 43 8.85 3.99 -6.40
N VAL A 44 9.08 4.90 -7.35
CA VAL A 44 8.70 6.31 -7.30
C VAL A 44 7.40 6.47 -8.09
N CYS A 45 6.26 6.59 -7.40
CA CYS A 45 4.94 6.58 -8.05
C CYS A 45 4.32 7.98 -8.18
N ILE A 46 4.06 8.38 -9.43
CA ILE A 46 3.25 9.53 -9.80
C ILE A 46 1.76 9.11 -9.77
N ASP A 47 0.98 9.81 -8.96
CA ASP A 47 -0.49 9.75 -8.90
C ASP A 47 -1.17 10.78 -9.83
N ASP A 48 -2.46 11.08 -9.65
CA ASP A 48 -3.21 12.03 -10.49
C ASP A 48 -2.56 13.44 -10.56
N CYS A 49 -3.02 14.23 -11.53
CA CYS A 49 -2.64 15.62 -11.78
C CYS A 49 -1.26 15.84 -12.43
N TRP A 50 -0.62 14.82 -13.00
CA TRP A 50 0.63 14.97 -13.75
C TRP A 50 0.44 15.43 -15.20
N MET A 51 -0.75 15.17 -15.76
CA MET A 51 -1.04 15.34 -17.19
C MET A 51 -1.28 16.80 -17.57
N ALA A 52 -1.08 17.10 -18.85
CA ALA A 52 -1.66 18.29 -19.46
C ALA A 52 -3.21 18.15 -19.54
N PRO A 53 -3.95 19.27 -19.66
CA PRO A 53 -5.42 19.21 -19.73
C PRO A 53 -5.98 18.49 -20.95
N THR A 54 -5.18 18.29 -22.00
CA THR A 54 -5.59 17.68 -23.27
C THR A 54 -4.53 16.72 -23.80
N ARG A 55 -4.99 15.71 -24.54
CA ARG A 55 -4.13 14.82 -25.34
C ARG A 55 -3.47 15.59 -26.50
N ASP A 56 -2.40 15.02 -27.07
CA ASP A 56 -1.74 15.57 -28.26
C ASP A 56 -2.59 15.34 -29.53
N GLU A 57 -2.14 15.86 -30.67
CA GLU A 57 -2.83 15.71 -31.97
C GLU A 57 -2.98 14.24 -32.43
N ARG A 58 -2.20 13.32 -31.84
CA ARG A 58 -2.25 11.88 -32.10
C ARG A 58 -3.07 11.12 -31.05
N GLY A 59 -3.73 11.83 -30.14
CA GLY A 59 -4.54 11.26 -29.08
C GLY A 59 -3.73 10.72 -27.89
N ARG A 60 -2.42 10.99 -27.79
CA ARG A 60 -1.59 10.51 -26.66
C ARG A 60 -1.69 11.42 -25.45
N LEU A 61 -1.60 10.82 -24.27
CA LEU A 61 -1.43 11.56 -23.03
C LEU A 61 -0.13 12.39 -23.07
N GLN A 62 -0.17 13.57 -22.46
CA GLN A 62 0.96 14.48 -22.38
C GLN A 62 1.23 14.81 -20.92
N ALA A 63 2.50 14.92 -20.54
CA ALA A 63 2.86 15.53 -19.27
C ALA A 63 2.55 17.03 -19.32
N ASP A 64 2.20 17.63 -18.19
CA ASP A 64 2.05 19.09 -18.13
C ASP A 64 3.37 19.78 -18.51
N PRO A 65 3.41 20.61 -19.57
CA PRO A 65 4.67 21.13 -20.10
C PRO A 65 5.35 22.15 -19.19
N LYS A 66 4.63 22.72 -18.20
CA LYS A 66 5.22 23.67 -17.24
C LYS A 66 5.80 22.93 -16.04
N ARG A 67 5.12 21.88 -15.58
CA ARG A 67 5.50 21.14 -14.37
C ARG A 67 6.41 19.95 -14.65
N PHE A 68 6.33 19.39 -15.85
CA PHE A 68 7.18 18.31 -16.37
C PHE A 68 7.80 18.70 -17.73
N PRO A 69 8.55 19.81 -17.80
CA PRO A 69 9.14 20.30 -19.05
C PRO A 69 10.04 19.28 -19.76
N SER A 70 10.64 18.35 -19.02
CA SER A 70 11.49 17.29 -19.58
C SER A 70 10.70 16.10 -20.13
N GLY A 71 9.41 15.99 -19.78
CA GLY A 71 8.54 14.87 -20.11
C GLY A 71 8.80 13.60 -19.27
N ILE A 72 7.83 12.67 -19.27
CA ILE A 72 7.87 11.46 -18.44
C ILE A 72 9.03 10.53 -18.81
N HIS A 73 9.36 10.37 -20.10
CA HIS A 73 10.48 9.53 -20.51
C HIS A 73 11.79 9.92 -19.84
N ARG A 74 12.12 11.22 -19.79
CA ARG A 74 13.36 11.68 -19.14
C ARG A 74 13.33 11.50 -17.63
N LEU A 75 12.15 11.65 -17.01
CA LEU A 75 11.97 11.37 -15.60
C LEU A 75 12.15 9.87 -15.31
N ALA A 76 11.65 8.98 -16.17
CA ALA A 76 11.88 7.54 -16.07
C ALA A 76 13.36 7.21 -16.19
N ASP A 77 14.06 7.76 -17.20
CA ASP A 77 15.51 7.59 -17.36
C ASP A 77 16.27 8.01 -16.09
N TYR A 78 15.88 9.14 -15.49
CA TYR A 78 16.48 9.63 -14.25
C TYR A 78 16.24 8.65 -13.09
N VAL A 79 14.99 8.24 -12.87
CA VAL A 79 14.62 7.29 -11.80
C VAL A 79 15.34 5.95 -12.00
N HIS A 80 15.42 5.43 -13.23
CA HIS A 80 16.17 4.22 -13.55
C HIS A 80 17.66 4.37 -13.30
N SER A 81 18.26 5.54 -13.59
CA SER A 81 19.67 5.81 -13.30
C SER A 81 20.03 5.72 -11.81
N LYS A 82 19.02 5.83 -10.93
CA LYS A 82 19.14 5.69 -9.47
C LYS A 82 18.93 4.25 -8.99
N GLY A 83 18.65 3.31 -9.90
CA GLY A 83 18.28 1.94 -9.58
C GLY A 83 16.88 1.83 -8.97
N LEU A 84 16.01 2.79 -9.26
CA LEU A 84 14.60 2.81 -8.86
C LEU A 84 13.71 2.53 -10.08
N LYS A 85 12.41 2.38 -9.85
CA LYS A 85 11.35 2.13 -10.83
C LYS A 85 10.35 3.26 -10.82
N LEU A 86 9.79 3.62 -11.98
CA LEU A 86 8.80 4.70 -12.09
C LEU A 86 7.38 4.14 -12.16
N GLY A 87 6.53 4.55 -11.23
CA GLY A 87 5.08 4.36 -11.32
C GLY A 87 4.39 5.58 -11.90
N ILE A 88 3.30 5.37 -12.65
CA ILE A 88 2.43 6.41 -13.17
C ILE A 88 0.96 6.10 -12.87
N TYR A 89 0.10 7.08 -13.12
CA TYR A 89 -1.32 7.00 -12.89
C TYR A 89 -2.14 7.29 -14.15
N SER A 90 -3.25 6.58 -14.29
CA SER A 90 -4.35 6.93 -15.18
C SER A 90 -5.67 6.43 -14.61
N ASP A 91 -6.74 6.59 -15.37
CA ASP A 91 -8.11 6.25 -14.98
C ASP A 91 -8.81 5.48 -16.11
N VAL A 92 -9.58 4.46 -15.76
CA VAL A 92 -10.35 3.62 -16.69
C VAL A 92 -11.43 4.39 -17.46
N GLY A 93 -11.98 5.45 -16.86
CA GLY A 93 -13.07 6.24 -17.40
C GLY A 93 -12.64 7.34 -18.37
N ASN A 94 -13.58 8.26 -18.63
CA ASN A 94 -13.37 9.36 -19.58
C ASN A 94 -12.46 10.47 -19.03
N LYS A 95 -12.42 10.62 -17.70
CA LYS A 95 -11.60 11.58 -16.99
C LYS A 95 -11.02 10.93 -15.76
N THR A 96 -9.81 11.32 -15.40
CA THR A 96 -9.32 11.08 -14.06
C THR A 96 -10.23 11.72 -13.04
N CYS A 97 -10.14 11.26 -11.81
CA CYS A 97 -10.91 11.82 -10.72
C CYS A 97 -10.65 13.32 -10.49
N ALA A 98 -9.43 13.81 -10.72
CA ALA A 98 -9.12 15.25 -10.70
C ALA A 98 -9.52 16.00 -11.99
N GLY A 99 -10.12 15.31 -12.96
CA GLY A 99 -10.69 15.90 -14.17
C GLY A 99 -9.75 15.97 -15.38
N PHE A 100 -8.58 15.34 -15.32
CA PHE A 100 -7.64 15.22 -16.46
C PHE A 100 -8.10 14.14 -17.45
N PRO A 101 -7.52 14.03 -18.66
CA PRO A 101 -7.93 13.03 -19.64
C PRO A 101 -7.84 11.59 -19.11
N GLY A 102 -8.96 10.86 -19.13
CA GLY A 102 -9.00 9.42 -18.78
C GLY A 102 -8.65 8.53 -19.97
N SER A 103 -8.54 7.22 -19.74
CA SER A 103 -8.06 6.24 -20.73
C SER A 103 -9.17 5.56 -21.54
N TYR A 104 -10.45 5.84 -21.28
CA TYR A 104 -11.56 5.28 -22.07
C TYR A 104 -11.35 5.52 -23.58
N ASN A 105 -11.55 4.48 -24.39
CA ASN A 105 -11.26 4.43 -25.84
C ASN A 105 -9.79 4.66 -26.25
N HIS A 106 -8.83 4.69 -25.31
CA HIS A 106 -7.41 4.91 -25.59
C HIS A 106 -6.50 3.86 -24.93
N TYR A 107 -7.04 2.76 -24.37
CA TYR A 107 -6.28 1.80 -23.56
C TYR A 107 -5.01 1.24 -24.25
N ASP A 108 -5.10 0.78 -25.50
CA ASP A 108 -3.91 0.27 -26.22
C ASP A 108 -2.89 1.38 -26.50
N LEU A 109 -3.35 2.61 -26.83
CA LEU A 109 -2.48 3.75 -27.09
C LEU A 109 -1.77 4.22 -25.82
N ASP A 110 -2.48 4.28 -24.71
CA ASP A 110 -1.96 4.73 -23.42
C ASP A 110 -1.00 3.70 -22.84
N ALA A 111 -1.33 2.40 -22.90
CA ALA A 111 -0.42 1.32 -22.53
C ALA A 111 0.89 1.40 -23.33
N GLN A 112 0.81 1.58 -24.65
CA GLN A 112 1.99 1.74 -25.50
C GLN A 112 2.77 3.02 -25.16
N THR A 113 2.07 4.11 -24.81
CA THR A 113 2.69 5.37 -24.40
C THR A 113 3.49 5.18 -23.12
N PHE A 114 2.90 4.57 -22.08
CA PHE A 114 3.58 4.27 -20.82
C PHE A 114 4.79 3.35 -21.01
N ALA A 115 4.62 2.28 -21.80
CA ALA A 115 5.72 1.38 -22.12
C ALA A 115 6.86 2.09 -22.86
N SER A 116 6.54 2.98 -23.80
CA SER A 116 7.53 3.76 -24.55
C SER A 116 8.26 4.79 -23.69
N TRP A 117 7.65 5.26 -22.60
CA TRP A 117 8.29 6.15 -21.64
C TRP A 117 9.11 5.41 -20.58
N GLY A 118 9.08 4.08 -20.55
CA GLY A 118 9.81 3.32 -19.54
C GLY A 118 9.10 3.23 -18.18
N VAL A 119 7.78 3.37 -18.13
CA VAL A 119 7.00 3.19 -16.88
C VAL A 119 7.07 1.73 -16.42
N ASP A 120 7.17 1.51 -15.10
CA ASP A 120 7.29 0.19 -14.46
C ASP A 120 6.07 -0.21 -13.63
N LEU A 121 5.19 0.75 -13.32
CA LEU A 121 3.94 0.52 -12.60
C LEU A 121 2.85 1.46 -13.11
N LEU A 122 1.64 0.96 -13.28
CA LEU A 122 0.44 1.75 -13.53
C LEU A 122 -0.55 1.56 -12.38
N LYS A 123 -0.89 2.65 -11.69
CA LYS A 123 -2.12 2.78 -10.90
C LYS A 123 -3.25 3.18 -11.84
N PHE A 124 -4.32 2.40 -11.83
CA PHE A 124 -5.46 2.59 -12.73
C PHE A 124 -6.74 2.76 -11.92
N ASP A 125 -7.24 3.99 -11.91
CA ASP A 125 -8.39 4.43 -11.14
C ASP A 125 -9.73 4.14 -11.84
N GLY A 126 -10.84 4.33 -11.14
CA GLY A 126 -12.18 3.96 -11.57
C GLY A 126 -13.19 5.09 -11.77
N CYS A 127 -12.79 6.36 -11.64
CA CYS A 127 -13.74 7.47 -11.77
C CYS A 127 -14.29 7.61 -13.19
N ASN A 128 -15.46 8.24 -13.33
CA ASN A 128 -16.03 8.60 -14.63
C ASN A 128 -16.12 7.42 -15.64
N SER A 129 -16.24 6.19 -15.13
CA SER A 129 -16.20 4.93 -15.89
C SER A 129 -17.52 4.57 -16.57
N GLY A 130 -18.62 5.24 -16.20
CA GLY A 130 -19.94 5.02 -16.77
C GLY A 130 -20.65 3.84 -16.12
N THR A 131 -20.78 2.72 -16.84
CA THR A 131 -21.46 1.52 -16.33
C THR A 131 -20.47 0.52 -15.72
N LEU A 132 -20.96 -0.44 -14.93
CA LEU A 132 -20.13 -1.48 -14.32
C LEU A 132 -19.50 -2.40 -15.37
N GLU A 133 -20.18 -2.61 -16.50
CA GLU A 133 -19.65 -3.39 -17.62
C GLU A 133 -18.43 -2.69 -18.24
N LEU A 134 -18.52 -1.36 -18.45
CA LEU A 134 -17.41 -0.57 -18.98
C LEU A 134 -16.23 -0.51 -17.98
N LEU A 135 -16.51 -0.41 -16.69
CA LEU A 135 -15.49 -0.52 -15.63
C LEU A 135 -14.73 -1.85 -15.76
N ALA A 136 -15.45 -2.98 -15.76
CA ALA A 136 -14.87 -4.31 -15.84
C ALA A 136 -14.13 -4.56 -17.16
N GLU A 137 -14.70 -4.12 -18.29
CA GLU A 137 -14.06 -4.21 -19.60
C GLU A 137 -12.78 -3.38 -19.66
N GLY A 138 -12.81 -2.14 -19.17
CA GLY A 138 -11.64 -1.27 -19.18
C GLY A 138 -10.47 -1.79 -18.37
N TYR A 139 -10.71 -2.35 -17.17
CA TYR A 139 -9.64 -2.98 -16.37
C TYR A 139 -9.00 -4.18 -17.08
N ARG A 140 -9.83 -5.03 -17.71
CA ARG A 140 -9.36 -6.19 -18.50
C ARG A 140 -8.59 -5.74 -19.75
N HIS A 141 -9.12 -4.76 -20.47
CA HIS A 141 -8.50 -4.23 -21.68
C HIS A 141 -7.13 -3.63 -21.36
N MET A 142 -7.03 -2.76 -20.35
CA MET A 142 -5.75 -2.15 -19.97
C MET A 142 -4.73 -3.22 -19.52
N SER A 143 -5.13 -4.22 -18.73
CA SER A 143 -4.25 -5.34 -18.36
C SER A 143 -3.68 -6.06 -19.59
N LEU A 144 -4.55 -6.42 -20.55
CA LEU A 144 -4.13 -7.06 -21.79
C LEU A 144 -3.29 -6.12 -22.67
N ALA A 145 -3.62 -4.83 -22.72
CA ALA A 145 -2.88 -3.83 -23.48
C ALA A 145 -1.45 -3.65 -22.94
N LEU A 146 -1.29 -3.55 -21.61
CA LEU A 146 0.03 -3.51 -20.97
C LEU A 146 0.84 -4.76 -21.32
N ASN A 147 0.24 -5.95 -21.23
CA ASN A 147 0.90 -7.20 -21.58
C ASN A 147 1.35 -7.23 -23.06
N LYS A 148 0.53 -6.73 -23.99
CA LYS A 148 0.88 -6.65 -25.43
C LYS A 148 2.11 -5.79 -25.71
N THR A 149 2.43 -4.82 -24.85
CA THR A 149 3.62 -3.96 -25.05
C THR A 149 4.94 -4.72 -24.88
N GLY A 150 4.93 -5.88 -24.21
CA GLY A 150 6.11 -6.66 -23.88
C GLY A 150 6.97 -6.11 -22.74
N ARG A 151 6.59 -4.97 -22.13
CA ARG A 151 7.26 -4.42 -20.95
C ARG A 151 6.59 -4.95 -19.67
N SER A 152 7.39 -5.32 -18.68
CA SER A 152 6.89 -5.65 -17.35
C SER A 152 6.43 -4.39 -16.62
N ILE A 153 5.11 -4.23 -16.47
CA ILE A 153 4.48 -3.09 -15.79
C ILE A 153 3.58 -3.66 -14.69
N VAL A 154 3.86 -3.32 -13.43
CA VAL A 154 3.00 -3.68 -12.30
C VAL A 154 1.66 -2.98 -12.46
N TYR A 155 0.56 -3.72 -12.40
CA TYR A 155 -0.77 -3.18 -12.61
C TYR A 155 -1.56 -3.15 -11.29
N SER A 156 -1.76 -1.94 -10.78
CA SER A 156 -2.51 -1.63 -9.57
C SER A 156 -3.92 -1.19 -9.94
N CYS A 157 -4.92 -1.93 -9.48
CA CYS A 157 -6.31 -1.73 -9.89
C CYS A 157 -7.21 -1.23 -8.76
N GLU A 158 -8.09 -0.27 -9.05
CA GLU A 158 -9.15 0.14 -8.11
C GLU A 158 -10.50 -0.56 -8.36
N TRP A 159 -10.49 -1.61 -9.20
CA TRP A 159 -11.69 -2.30 -9.66
C TRP A 159 -12.63 -2.79 -8.54
N PRO A 160 -12.19 -3.53 -7.51
CA PRO A 160 -13.12 -4.03 -6.49
C PRO A 160 -13.78 -2.90 -5.71
N PHE A 161 -13.06 -1.81 -5.46
CA PHE A 161 -13.57 -0.66 -4.75
C PHE A 161 -14.79 -0.05 -5.47
N TYR A 162 -14.65 0.25 -6.78
CA TYR A 162 -15.75 0.86 -7.56
C TYR A 162 -16.92 -0.09 -7.81
N LEU A 163 -16.69 -1.40 -7.73
CA LEU A 163 -17.71 -2.42 -7.94
C LEU A 163 -18.58 -2.66 -6.70
N ARG A 164 -17.95 -2.63 -5.52
CA ARG A 164 -18.52 -3.03 -4.23
C ARG A 164 -19.81 -2.30 -3.81
N PRO A 165 -19.99 -0.99 -4.03
CA PRO A 165 -21.24 -0.30 -3.70
C PRO A 165 -22.47 -0.87 -4.41
N VAL A 166 -22.28 -1.58 -5.52
CA VAL A 166 -23.36 -2.11 -6.35
C VAL A 166 -23.42 -3.64 -6.32
N GLN A 167 -22.28 -4.33 -6.35
CA GLN A 167 -22.22 -5.79 -6.34
C GLN A 167 -20.95 -6.32 -5.70
N GLN A 168 -20.99 -7.57 -5.20
CA GLN A 168 -19.81 -8.20 -4.61
C GLN A 168 -18.74 -8.48 -5.67
N PRO A 169 -17.47 -8.08 -5.46
CA PRO A 169 -16.41 -8.32 -6.44
C PRO A 169 -16.05 -9.80 -6.61
N ASN A 170 -15.84 -10.24 -7.85
CA ASN A 170 -15.23 -11.53 -8.14
C ASN A 170 -13.71 -11.44 -8.06
N TYR A 171 -13.17 -11.63 -6.87
CA TYR A 171 -11.74 -11.56 -6.60
C TYR A 171 -10.87 -12.54 -7.40
N THR A 172 -11.43 -13.68 -7.82
CA THR A 172 -10.70 -14.64 -8.67
C THR A 172 -10.45 -14.07 -10.05
N GLU A 173 -11.44 -13.35 -10.61
CA GLU A 173 -11.28 -12.64 -11.88
C GLU A 173 -10.31 -11.47 -11.73
N ILE A 174 -10.48 -10.64 -10.71
CA ILE A 174 -9.62 -9.46 -10.47
C ILE A 174 -8.14 -9.88 -10.37
N LYS A 175 -7.85 -10.97 -9.65
CA LYS A 175 -6.49 -11.51 -9.53
C LYS A 175 -5.87 -11.95 -10.86
N GLN A 176 -6.67 -12.36 -11.84
CA GLN A 176 -6.13 -12.75 -13.16
C GLN A 176 -5.58 -11.55 -13.93
N TYR A 177 -6.10 -10.36 -13.70
CA TYR A 177 -5.74 -9.16 -14.46
C TYR A 177 -4.81 -8.22 -13.70
N CYS A 178 -4.89 -8.18 -12.36
CA CYS A 178 -4.27 -7.15 -11.50
C CYS A 178 -3.20 -7.73 -10.57
N ASN A 179 -2.08 -7.01 -10.38
CA ASN A 179 -1.03 -7.41 -9.45
C ASN A 179 -1.35 -7.09 -7.99
N HIS A 180 -2.10 -6.02 -7.78
CA HIS A 180 -2.76 -5.74 -6.51
C HIS A 180 -4.02 -4.93 -6.77
N TRP A 181 -4.97 -5.03 -5.84
CA TRP A 181 -6.26 -4.40 -6.00
C TRP A 181 -6.79 -3.83 -4.71
N ARG A 182 -7.54 -2.77 -4.90
CA ARG A 182 -7.97 -1.85 -3.90
C ARG A 182 -9.37 -2.17 -3.41
N ASN A 183 -9.58 -2.20 -2.10
CA ASN A 183 -10.75 -2.87 -1.51
C ASN A 183 -11.74 -1.96 -0.79
N PHE A 184 -11.27 -0.87 -0.17
CA PHE A 184 -12.07 -0.12 0.80
C PHE A 184 -11.82 1.39 0.74
N PHE A 185 -12.51 2.13 1.63
CA PHE A 185 -12.40 3.58 1.80
C PHE A 185 -11.04 4.02 2.35
N ASP A 186 -10.96 5.33 2.48
CA ASP A 186 -9.75 6.10 2.48
C ASP A 186 -8.86 6.03 3.74
N VAL A 187 -7.56 5.73 3.60
CA VAL A 187 -6.51 6.13 4.55
C VAL A 187 -6.33 7.65 4.51
N TYR A 188 -6.74 8.33 5.57
CA TYR A 188 -6.34 9.71 5.83
C TYR A 188 -5.44 9.75 7.06
N ASP A 189 -4.71 10.85 7.23
CA ASP A 189 -3.84 11.14 8.38
C ASP A 189 -4.64 11.26 9.69
N SER A 190 -5.21 10.14 10.14
CA SER A 190 -6.09 10.02 11.29
C SER A 190 -6.18 8.57 11.75
N TRP A 191 -6.20 8.37 13.06
CA TRP A 191 -6.40 7.05 13.66
C TRP A 191 -7.74 6.40 13.32
N SER A 192 -8.81 7.20 13.19
CA SER A 192 -10.14 6.71 12.81
C SER A 192 -10.15 5.96 11.50
N SER A 193 -9.32 6.40 10.55
CA SER A 193 -9.21 5.81 9.24
C SER A 193 -8.46 4.47 9.27
N ILE A 194 -7.35 4.37 10.01
CA ILE A 194 -6.66 3.10 10.20
C ILE A 194 -7.60 2.07 10.84
N LYS A 195 -8.33 2.44 11.89
CA LYS A 195 -9.28 1.53 12.54
C LYS A 195 -10.35 1.03 11.58
N SER A 196 -10.96 1.91 10.79
CA SER A 196 -12.04 1.51 9.89
C SER A 196 -11.56 0.51 8.84
N ILE A 197 -10.32 0.64 8.37
CA ILE A 197 -9.69 -0.30 7.44
C ILE A 197 -9.43 -1.66 8.10
N LEU A 198 -8.89 -1.66 9.32
CA LEU A 198 -8.64 -2.90 10.06
C LEU A 198 -9.95 -3.63 10.37
N ASP A 199 -10.95 -2.91 10.88
CA ASP A 199 -12.28 -3.45 11.18
C ASP A 199 -12.95 -4.01 9.91
N TRP A 200 -12.85 -3.29 8.79
CA TRP A 200 -13.40 -3.73 7.52
C TRP A 200 -12.68 -4.96 6.98
N THR A 201 -11.35 -4.99 7.06
CA THR A 201 -10.52 -6.12 6.62
C THR A 201 -10.82 -7.37 7.44
N ALA A 202 -10.93 -7.24 8.76
CA ALA A 202 -11.32 -8.32 9.66
C ALA A 202 -12.70 -8.85 9.31
N LEU A 203 -13.68 -7.97 9.06
CA LEU A 203 -15.05 -8.35 8.71
C LEU A 203 -15.14 -9.13 7.39
N HIS A 204 -14.25 -8.86 6.44
CA HIS A 204 -14.28 -9.47 5.10
C HIS A 204 -13.20 -10.55 4.89
N GLN A 205 -12.43 -10.89 5.94
CA GLN A 205 -11.21 -11.70 5.83
C GLN A 205 -11.44 -13.06 5.16
N ASP A 206 -12.59 -13.70 5.38
CA ASP A 206 -12.95 -15.00 4.80
C ASP A 206 -12.99 -15.00 3.27
N SER A 207 -13.27 -13.83 2.67
CA SER A 207 -13.40 -13.63 1.23
C SER A 207 -12.11 -13.13 0.57
N ILE A 208 -11.32 -12.31 1.27
CA ILE A 208 -10.17 -11.63 0.66
C ILE A 208 -8.82 -12.30 0.97
N VAL A 209 -8.63 -12.84 2.18
CA VAL A 209 -7.32 -13.36 2.64
C VAL A 209 -6.83 -14.53 1.78
N LYS A 210 -7.75 -15.43 1.41
CA LYS A 210 -7.41 -16.63 0.60
C LYS A 210 -7.02 -16.30 -0.83
N ILE A 211 -7.40 -15.12 -1.32
CA ILE A 211 -7.11 -14.69 -2.70
C ILE A 211 -5.71 -14.10 -2.79
N ALA A 212 -5.25 -13.38 -1.76
CA ALA A 212 -3.91 -12.80 -1.76
C ALA A 212 -2.80 -13.87 -1.88
N GLY A 213 -1.76 -13.55 -2.64
CA GLY A 213 -0.61 -14.41 -2.85
C GLY A 213 0.37 -13.83 -3.87
N PRO A 214 1.51 -14.51 -4.12
CA PRO A 214 2.47 -14.07 -5.13
C PRO A 214 1.80 -13.71 -6.46
N GLY A 215 2.01 -12.47 -6.91
CA GLY A 215 1.44 -11.91 -8.13
C GLY A 215 0.05 -11.27 -8.01
N GLY A 216 -0.60 -11.31 -6.84
CA GLY A 216 -1.93 -10.73 -6.62
C GLY A 216 -2.20 -10.43 -5.14
N TRP A 217 -2.21 -9.15 -4.75
CA TRP A 217 -2.30 -8.74 -3.34
C TRP A 217 -3.54 -7.88 -3.04
N ASN A 218 -4.09 -8.02 -1.84
CA ASN A 218 -5.05 -7.05 -1.33
C ASN A 218 -4.31 -5.76 -0.96
N ASP A 219 -4.75 -4.66 -1.53
CA ASP A 219 -4.33 -3.32 -1.17
C ASP A 219 -5.39 -2.79 -0.19
N PRO A 220 -5.10 -2.70 1.13
CA PRO A 220 -6.06 -2.38 2.17
C PRO A 220 -6.52 -0.92 2.15
N ASP A 221 -6.24 -0.20 1.07
CA ASP A 221 -6.35 1.23 0.99
C ASP A 221 -7.49 1.69 0.04
N MET A 222 -7.62 3.02 -0.09
CA MET A 222 -8.73 3.90 -0.54
C MET A 222 -9.52 3.60 -1.82
N ALA A 223 -10.65 4.27 -2.01
CA ALA A 223 -10.88 5.25 -3.08
C ALA A 223 -12.05 6.09 -2.58
N SER A 224 -12.09 7.37 -2.92
CA SER A 224 -13.23 8.21 -2.60
C SER A 224 -13.45 9.11 -3.78
N LEU A 225 -14.70 9.46 -4.03
CA LEU A 225 -15.11 10.39 -5.08
C LEU A 225 -14.34 11.74 -5.09
N PHE A 226 -13.50 12.03 -4.07
CA PHE A 226 -12.67 13.22 -3.99
C PHE A 226 -11.20 13.04 -3.53
N VAL A 227 -10.70 11.83 -3.19
CA VAL A 227 -9.28 11.57 -2.81
C VAL A 227 -8.92 10.06 -3.03
N PHE A 228 -7.73 9.68 -3.53
CA PHE A 228 -7.34 8.30 -3.94
C PHE A 228 -5.94 7.88 -3.41
N LEU A 229 -5.80 6.96 -2.43
CA LEU A 229 -4.49 6.55 -1.87
C LEU A 229 -4.27 5.05 -1.70
N SER A 230 -3.03 4.61 -1.87
CA SER A 230 -2.50 3.37 -1.31
C SER A 230 -1.20 3.72 -0.62
N GLN A 231 -1.18 4.09 0.67
CA GLN A 231 0.00 4.61 1.35
C GLN A 231 0.09 4.42 2.89
N LEU A 232 1.30 4.14 3.35
CA LEU A 232 1.76 4.38 4.72
C LEU A 232 1.84 5.90 4.97
N VAL A 233 1.11 6.40 5.97
CA VAL A 233 1.08 7.84 6.36
C VAL A 233 1.99 8.15 7.55
N ILE A 234 2.83 7.17 7.92
CA ILE A 234 3.86 7.31 8.94
C ILE A 234 4.82 8.43 8.54
N GLY A 235 5.04 9.37 9.47
CA GLY A 235 5.88 10.55 9.25
C GLY A 235 5.12 11.81 8.82
N ASN A 236 3.78 11.74 8.73
CA ASN A 236 2.91 12.91 8.58
C ASN A 236 2.51 13.49 9.95
N PHE A 237 1.25 13.91 10.16
CA PHE A 237 0.84 14.79 11.25
C PHE A 237 -0.23 14.24 12.18
N GLY A 238 -1.01 13.24 11.76
CA GLY A 238 -2.25 12.81 12.38
C GLY A 238 -2.19 11.47 13.10
N LEU A 239 -1.04 10.79 13.06
CA LEU A 239 -0.80 9.57 13.84
C LEU A 239 0.15 9.83 15.00
N SER A 240 -0.20 9.31 16.17
CA SER A 240 0.75 9.15 17.28
C SER A 240 1.80 8.09 16.95
N TRP A 241 2.86 8.01 17.75
CA TRP A 241 3.88 6.97 17.62
C TRP A 241 3.28 5.55 17.67
N ASP A 242 2.42 5.28 18.67
CA ASP A 242 1.78 3.97 18.82
C ASP A 242 0.86 3.63 17.64
N GLN A 243 0.18 4.62 17.07
CA GLN A 243 -0.67 4.46 15.89
C GLN A 243 0.15 4.21 14.62
N ALA A 244 1.30 4.88 14.48
CA ALA A 244 2.25 4.62 13.40
C ALA A 244 2.82 3.20 13.49
N VAL A 245 3.19 2.75 14.69
CA VAL A 245 3.61 1.36 14.96
C VAL A 245 2.51 0.37 14.56
N THR A 246 1.25 0.66 14.94
CA THR A 246 0.10 -0.13 14.53
C THR A 246 -0.04 -0.19 13.01
N GLN A 247 0.06 0.93 12.28
CA GLN A 247 -0.01 0.91 10.81
C GLN A 247 1.06 -0.01 10.21
N MET A 248 2.32 0.16 10.61
CA MET A 248 3.43 -0.64 10.06
C MET A 248 3.26 -2.14 10.36
N ALA A 249 2.90 -2.48 11.61
CA ALA A 249 2.70 -3.87 12.03
C ALA A 249 1.54 -4.53 11.28
N MET A 250 0.40 -3.85 11.19
CA MET A 250 -0.79 -4.40 10.56
C MET A 250 -0.65 -4.54 9.04
N TRP A 251 0.00 -3.59 8.35
CA TRP A 251 0.32 -3.72 6.93
C TRP A 251 1.28 -4.89 6.66
N ALA A 252 2.21 -5.16 7.58
CA ALA A 252 3.06 -6.35 7.51
C ALA A 252 2.24 -7.64 7.70
N ILE A 253 1.31 -7.70 8.65
CA ILE A 253 0.41 -8.85 8.83
C ILE A 253 -0.51 -9.07 7.61
N MET A 254 -1.05 -8.00 7.04
CA MET A 254 -1.97 -8.08 5.90
C MET A 254 -1.30 -8.39 4.55
N ALA A 255 0.04 -8.52 4.51
CA ALA A 255 0.80 -8.66 3.26
C ALA A 255 0.49 -7.56 2.24
N ALA A 256 0.29 -6.34 2.76
CA ALA A 256 -0.09 -5.19 1.96
C ALA A 256 1.12 -4.63 1.17
N PRO A 257 0.90 -4.02 -0.01
CA PRO A 257 1.89 -3.17 -0.64
C PRO A 257 2.32 -2.03 0.31
N LEU A 258 3.63 -1.76 0.38
CA LEU A 258 4.20 -0.72 1.24
C LEU A 258 4.62 0.51 0.41
N PHE A 259 3.65 1.27 -0.10
CA PHE A 259 3.94 2.57 -0.69
C PHE A 259 3.92 3.64 0.40
N MET A 260 4.91 4.52 0.46
CA MET A 260 4.91 5.63 1.41
C MET A 260 4.35 6.89 0.73
N SER A 261 3.59 7.70 1.48
CA SER A 261 3.35 9.08 1.08
C SER A 261 3.50 10.01 2.25
N ASN A 262 4.71 10.53 2.31
CA ASN A 262 5.19 11.50 3.24
C ASN A 262 6.21 12.38 2.50
N ASP A 263 6.70 13.41 3.17
CA ASP A 263 7.78 14.23 2.64
C ASP A 263 9.12 13.67 3.13
N LEU A 264 9.78 12.85 2.31
CA LEU A 264 11.04 12.19 2.67
C LEU A 264 12.16 13.18 3.02
N ARG A 265 12.07 14.42 2.55
CA ARG A 265 13.04 15.49 2.84
C ARG A 265 12.96 15.97 4.29
N ARG A 266 11.85 15.70 4.98
CA ARG A 266 11.52 16.24 6.31
C ARG A 266 10.94 15.19 7.28
N ILE A 267 11.23 13.91 7.04
CA ILE A 267 10.75 12.83 7.90
C ILE A 267 11.54 12.75 9.21
N SER A 268 10.87 12.45 10.34
CA SER A 268 11.54 12.32 11.63
C SER A 268 12.40 11.04 11.70
N PRO A 269 13.48 11.01 12.51
CA PRO A 269 14.30 9.81 12.67
C PRO A 269 13.50 8.59 13.17
N GLU A 270 12.51 8.80 14.04
CA GLU A 270 11.65 7.75 14.59
C GLU A 270 10.76 7.12 13.50
N ALA A 271 10.10 7.96 12.70
CA ALA A 271 9.28 7.51 11.57
C ALA A 271 10.14 6.79 10.51
N LYS A 272 11.34 7.33 10.23
CA LYS A 272 12.32 6.69 9.33
C LYS A 272 12.74 5.32 9.84
N TRP A 273 13.09 5.21 11.12
CA TRP A 273 13.48 3.93 11.73
C TRP A 273 12.36 2.89 11.61
N LEU A 274 11.11 3.29 11.87
CA LEU A 274 9.96 2.39 11.80
C LEU A 274 9.72 1.89 10.38
N LEU A 275 9.71 2.79 9.41
CA LEU A 275 9.50 2.45 8.00
C LEU A 275 10.67 1.66 7.39
N GLN A 276 11.88 1.81 7.90
CA GLN A 276 13.08 1.05 7.48
C GLN A 276 13.36 -0.18 8.36
N ASN A 277 12.45 -0.56 9.27
CA ASN A 277 12.67 -1.69 10.15
C ASN A 277 12.74 -3.00 9.34
N LYS A 278 13.96 -3.55 9.21
CA LYS A 278 14.26 -4.71 8.38
C LYS A 278 13.46 -5.96 8.76
N GLU A 279 13.20 -6.17 10.05
CA GLU A 279 12.46 -7.33 10.52
C GLU A 279 10.97 -7.22 10.16
N THR A 280 10.37 -6.04 10.31
CA THR A 280 8.98 -5.80 9.90
C THR A 280 8.81 -5.87 8.38
N ILE A 281 9.77 -5.31 7.61
CA ILE A 281 9.78 -5.44 6.15
C ILE A 281 9.94 -6.90 5.74
N ALA A 282 10.80 -7.68 6.41
CA ALA A 282 10.97 -9.10 6.11
C ALA A 282 9.70 -9.91 6.38
N ILE A 283 8.91 -9.56 7.41
CA ILE A 283 7.57 -10.13 7.63
C ILE A 283 6.66 -9.77 6.47
N ASN A 284 6.62 -8.50 6.06
CA ASN A 284 5.80 -8.05 4.95
C ASN A 284 6.15 -8.78 3.63
N GLN A 285 7.43 -8.88 3.32
CA GLN A 285 8.01 -9.45 2.10
C GLN A 285 8.25 -10.97 2.19
N ASP A 286 7.67 -11.66 3.17
CA ASP A 286 7.87 -13.11 3.32
C ASP A 286 7.45 -13.87 2.05
N PRO A 287 8.31 -14.76 1.51
CA PRO A 287 8.11 -15.39 0.20
C PRO A 287 6.94 -16.37 0.16
N LEU A 288 6.42 -16.82 1.30
CA LEU A 288 5.20 -17.62 1.34
C LEU A 288 4.00 -16.82 0.82
N GLY A 289 4.04 -15.49 0.97
CA GLY A 289 3.05 -14.58 0.42
C GLY A 289 1.63 -14.82 0.92
N LYS A 290 1.46 -15.47 2.08
CA LYS A 290 0.14 -15.67 2.67
C LYS A 290 -0.20 -14.48 3.53
N GLN A 291 -1.31 -13.81 3.20
CA GLN A 291 -1.87 -12.75 4.02
C GLN A 291 -2.32 -13.30 5.38
N GLY A 292 -2.11 -12.51 6.43
CA GLY A 292 -2.58 -12.80 7.78
C GLY A 292 -4.06 -12.44 8.00
N TYR A 293 -4.56 -12.80 9.17
CA TYR A 293 -5.97 -12.66 9.54
C TYR A 293 -6.13 -12.43 11.04
N GLN A 294 -7.30 -11.93 11.43
CA GLN A 294 -7.69 -11.78 12.83
C GLN A 294 -8.10 -13.15 13.38
N ILE A 295 -7.43 -13.58 14.46
CA ILE A 295 -7.77 -14.82 15.18
C ILE A 295 -8.95 -14.56 16.11
N THR A 296 -8.87 -13.51 16.91
CA THR A 296 -9.89 -13.18 17.91
C THR A 296 -9.89 -11.70 18.26
N LYS A 297 -11.04 -11.26 18.75
CA LYS A 297 -11.28 -9.94 19.32
C LYS A 297 -11.86 -10.13 20.71
N ASP A 298 -11.07 -9.79 21.74
CA ASP A 298 -11.48 -9.88 23.15
C ASP A 298 -11.49 -8.49 23.77
N LYS A 299 -12.71 -7.98 24.04
CA LYS A 299 -12.95 -6.61 24.52
C LYS A 299 -12.33 -5.57 23.56
N ASN A 300 -11.26 -4.92 24.00
CA ASN A 300 -10.52 -3.90 23.26
C ASN A 300 -9.25 -4.46 22.62
N PHE A 301 -8.95 -5.75 22.78
CA PHE A 301 -7.77 -6.38 22.20
C PHE A 301 -8.12 -7.14 20.93
N GLU A 302 -7.24 -7.04 19.95
CA GLU A 302 -7.29 -7.88 18.75
C GLU A 302 -5.99 -8.66 18.63
N LEU A 303 -6.13 -9.95 18.34
CA LEU A 303 -5.02 -10.84 18.06
C LEU A 303 -5.07 -11.23 16.59
N TRP A 304 -4.00 -10.93 15.87
CA TRP A 304 -3.84 -11.25 14.47
C TRP A 304 -2.60 -12.12 14.27
N GLU A 305 -2.61 -12.97 13.25
CA GLU A 305 -1.44 -13.72 12.84
C GLU A 305 -1.25 -13.76 11.33
N ARG A 306 0.00 -13.90 10.91
CA ARG A 306 0.39 -14.16 9.53
C ARG A 306 1.32 -15.38 9.49
N PRO A 307 0.97 -16.44 8.73
CA PRO A 307 1.90 -17.54 8.50
C PRO A 307 3.05 -17.10 7.60
N LEU A 308 4.28 -17.44 8.00
CA LEU A 308 5.51 -17.12 7.29
C LEU A 308 6.18 -18.39 6.77
N SER A 309 7.18 -18.21 5.91
CA SER A 309 8.07 -19.28 5.47
C SER A 309 8.83 -19.90 6.66
N GLY A 310 9.26 -21.16 6.51
CA GLY A 310 10.03 -21.85 7.56
C GLY A 310 9.23 -22.27 8.80
N ARG A 311 7.88 -22.33 8.71
CA ARG A 311 6.96 -22.61 9.83
C ARG A 311 6.97 -21.53 10.94
N ALA A 312 7.45 -20.33 10.62
CA ALA A 312 7.35 -19.18 11.51
C ALA A 312 5.99 -18.48 11.38
N TYR A 313 5.64 -17.67 12.37
CA TYR A 313 4.44 -16.84 12.38
C TYR A 313 4.78 -15.42 12.82
N ALA A 314 4.16 -14.42 12.20
CA ALA A 314 4.08 -13.09 12.79
C ALA A 314 2.77 -12.96 13.56
N VAL A 315 2.81 -12.41 14.77
CA VAL A 315 1.64 -12.23 15.64
C VAL A 315 1.56 -10.78 16.05
N ALA A 316 0.43 -10.13 15.82
CA ALA A 316 0.19 -8.76 16.23
C ALA A 316 -0.89 -8.72 17.31
N VAL A 317 -0.57 -8.07 18.43
CA VAL A 317 -1.51 -7.80 19.52
C VAL A 317 -1.79 -6.31 19.54
N LEU A 318 -2.99 -5.93 19.12
CA LEU A 318 -3.45 -4.55 19.04
C LEU A 318 -4.35 -4.23 20.24
N ASN A 319 -4.11 -3.09 20.88
CA ASN A 319 -4.99 -2.52 21.89
C ASN A 319 -5.80 -1.36 21.28
N GLN A 320 -7.09 -1.58 21.03
CA GLN A 320 -8.03 -0.59 20.50
C GLN A 320 -8.49 0.44 21.55
N GLN A 321 -8.13 0.27 22.82
CA GLN A 321 -8.53 1.23 23.84
C GLN A 321 -7.83 2.57 23.63
N GLU A 322 -8.56 3.67 23.80
CA GLU A 322 -8.07 5.05 23.62
C GLU A 322 -8.02 5.84 24.92
N ILE A 323 -8.08 5.14 26.06
CA ILE A 323 -8.10 5.73 27.40
C ILE A 323 -7.27 4.91 28.37
N GLY A 324 -6.57 5.59 29.28
CA GLY A 324 -5.75 4.95 30.31
C GLY A 324 -4.29 4.73 29.88
N GLY A 325 -3.62 3.79 30.52
CA GLY A 325 -2.23 3.41 30.25
C GLY A 325 -2.09 2.06 29.55
N PRO A 326 -0.85 1.52 29.47
CA PRO A 326 -0.59 0.20 28.90
C PRO A 326 -1.39 -0.90 29.61
N GLN A 327 -1.84 -1.89 28.85
CA GLN A 327 -2.60 -3.02 29.39
C GLN A 327 -2.00 -4.36 29.00
N ASN A 328 -2.08 -5.31 29.93
CA ASN A 328 -1.60 -6.67 29.73
C ASN A 328 -2.66 -7.51 29.01
N PHE A 329 -2.25 -8.15 27.92
CA PHE A 329 -3.02 -9.15 27.20
C PHE A 329 -2.31 -10.50 27.29
N THR A 330 -3.04 -11.54 27.71
CA THR A 330 -2.49 -12.89 27.85
C THR A 330 -3.19 -13.82 26.88
N PHE A 331 -2.41 -14.56 26.09
CA PHE A 331 -2.93 -15.56 25.17
C PHE A 331 -2.12 -16.87 25.23
N SER A 332 -2.77 -17.99 24.92
CA SER A 332 -2.11 -19.29 24.85
C SER A 332 -1.40 -19.48 23.52
N LEU A 333 -0.16 -19.97 23.53
CA LEU A 333 0.59 -20.28 22.31
C LEU A 333 -0.03 -21.44 21.52
N THR A 334 -0.91 -22.23 22.15
CA THR A 334 -1.69 -23.28 21.48
C THR A 334 -2.65 -22.74 20.42
N PHE A 335 -3.01 -21.44 20.46
CA PHE A 335 -3.88 -20.84 19.44
C PHE A 335 -3.13 -20.47 18.16
N LEU A 336 -1.80 -20.32 18.23
CA LEU A 336 -1.00 -19.85 17.10
C LEU A 336 -0.84 -20.93 16.03
N GLY A 337 -1.05 -20.54 14.77
CA GLY A 337 -0.87 -21.42 13.63
C GLY A 337 -1.72 -22.68 13.68
N ASN A 338 -2.96 -22.56 14.18
CA ASN A 338 -3.86 -23.70 14.43
C ASN A 338 -3.24 -24.77 15.34
N GLY A 339 -2.45 -24.36 16.34
CA GLY A 339 -1.80 -25.23 17.32
C GLY A 339 -0.47 -25.84 16.88
N LEU A 340 0.02 -25.48 15.69
CA LEU A 340 1.30 -25.95 15.16
C LEU A 340 2.44 -24.93 15.33
N GLY A 341 2.14 -23.65 15.56
CA GLY A 341 3.16 -22.59 15.60
C GLY A 341 4.23 -22.78 16.67
N CYS A 342 3.87 -23.40 17.79
CA CYS A 342 4.76 -23.63 18.93
C CYS A 342 4.88 -25.10 19.35
N ASN A 343 4.61 -26.05 18.44
CA ASN A 343 4.69 -27.47 18.75
C ASN A 343 6.05 -28.08 18.29
N PRO A 344 6.89 -28.61 19.20
CA PRO A 344 6.73 -28.70 20.66
C PRO A 344 7.15 -27.43 21.42
N ALA A 345 7.93 -26.56 20.77
CA ALA A 345 8.37 -25.27 21.29
C ALA A 345 8.60 -24.27 20.14
N CYS A 346 8.63 -22.98 20.45
CA CYS A 346 8.93 -21.88 19.53
C CYS A 346 9.83 -20.83 20.20
N SER A 347 10.57 -20.07 19.40
CA SER A 347 11.32 -18.90 19.87
C SER A 347 10.49 -17.65 19.64
N VAL A 348 10.27 -16.83 20.68
CA VAL A 348 9.47 -15.62 20.57
C VAL A 348 10.38 -14.40 20.56
N GLN A 349 10.32 -13.62 19.49
CA GLN A 349 11.02 -12.35 19.35
C GLN A 349 10.00 -11.23 19.17
N GLN A 350 10.06 -10.19 20.00
CA GLN A 350 9.34 -8.96 19.77
C GLN A 350 10.10 -8.09 18.77
N ILE A 351 9.37 -7.59 17.78
CA ILE A 351 9.89 -6.77 16.67
C ILE A 351 9.52 -5.29 16.90
N LEU A 352 8.25 -5.04 17.25
CA LEU A 352 7.70 -3.71 17.53
C LEU A 352 6.96 -3.70 18.87
N PRO A 353 6.91 -2.55 19.59
CA PRO A 353 7.48 -1.24 19.23
C PRO A 353 9.01 -1.15 19.42
N ALA A 354 9.62 -2.14 20.06
CA ALA A 354 11.06 -2.26 20.23
C ALA A 354 11.48 -3.73 20.12
N SER A 355 12.70 -3.98 19.62
CA SER A 355 13.23 -5.33 19.50
C SER A 355 13.57 -5.91 20.87
N ARG A 356 13.05 -7.10 21.18
CA ARG A 356 13.34 -7.82 22.43
C ARG A 356 13.24 -9.31 22.19
N ASP A 357 14.27 -10.06 22.55
CA ASP A 357 14.21 -11.53 22.56
C ASP A 357 13.54 -12.01 23.86
N TRP A 358 12.49 -12.82 23.74
CA TRP A 358 11.77 -13.41 24.86
C TRP A 358 12.22 -14.86 25.11
N GLY A 359 13.03 -15.44 24.21
CA GLY A 359 13.55 -16.79 24.32
C GLY A 359 12.54 -17.86 23.88
N VAL A 360 12.74 -19.08 24.38
CA VAL A 360 12.01 -20.27 23.92
C VAL A 360 10.85 -20.59 24.86
N TYR A 361 9.67 -20.81 24.28
CA TYR A 361 8.45 -21.18 25.00
C TYR A 361 7.98 -22.57 24.59
N SER A 362 7.41 -23.30 25.54
CA SER A 362 6.77 -24.58 25.26
C SER A 362 5.37 -24.39 24.68
N TRP A 363 4.87 -25.38 23.93
CA TRP A 363 3.54 -25.35 23.33
C TRP A 363 2.39 -25.02 24.31
N VAL A 364 2.49 -25.45 25.57
CA VAL A 364 1.45 -25.26 26.60
C VAL A 364 1.61 -23.96 27.39
N SER A 365 2.59 -23.12 27.05
CA SER A 365 2.82 -21.85 27.71
C SER A 365 1.85 -20.77 27.24
N SER A 366 1.57 -19.82 28.13
CA SER A 366 0.89 -18.56 27.79
C SER A 366 1.90 -17.44 27.69
N LEU A 367 1.63 -16.48 26.81
CA LEU A 367 2.40 -15.25 26.66
C LEU A 367 1.57 -14.07 27.14
N THR A 368 2.15 -13.23 27.98
CA THR A 368 1.55 -11.96 28.43
C THR A 368 2.35 -10.80 27.85
N VAL A 369 1.70 -9.96 27.06
CA VAL A 369 2.30 -8.76 26.47
C VAL A 369 1.63 -7.50 27.01
N GLU A 370 2.42 -6.47 27.30
CA GLU A 370 1.94 -5.15 27.66
C GLU A 370 1.81 -4.30 26.40
N VAL A 371 0.61 -3.75 26.13
CA VAL A 371 0.32 -3.01 24.90
C VAL A 371 -0.26 -1.64 25.23
N ASN A 372 0.37 -0.61 24.67
CA ASN A 372 -0.08 0.79 24.81
C ASN A 372 -1.46 1.01 24.15
N PRO A 373 -2.28 1.95 24.65
CA PRO A 373 -3.49 2.40 23.96
C PRO A 373 -3.22 2.77 22.50
N THR A 374 -4.02 2.27 21.56
CA THR A 374 -3.85 2.42 20.09
C THR A 374 -2.57 1.81 19.49
N GLY A 375 -1.75 1.16 20.33
CA GLY A 375 -0.49 0.55 19.95
C GLY A 375 -0.62 -0.93 19.61
N THR A 376 0.44 -1.44 18.97
CA THR A 376 0.57 -2.85 18.60
C THR A 376 1.91 -3.40 19.05
N VAL A 377 1.89 -4.57 19.67
CA VAL A 377 3.09 -5.41 19.86
C VAL A 377 3.14 -6.41 18.71
N LEU A 378 4.20 -6.34 17.90
CA LEU A 378 4.45 -7.28 16.81
C LEU A 378 5.51 -8.29 17.26
N LEU A 379 5.17 -9.57 17.18
CA LEU A 379 6.03 -10.68 17.52
C LEU A 379 6.32 -11.52 16.27
N LYS A 380 7.48 -12.16 16.27
CA LYS A 380 7.82 -13.28 15.40
C LYS A 380 8.00 -14.52 16.27
N VAL A 381 7.37 -15.61 15.86
CA VAL A 381 7.28 -16.89 16.57
C VAL A 381 7.81 -18.02 15.70
#